data_AF-A7T5I3-F1
#
_entry.id   AF-A7T5I3-F1
#
_cell.length_a   1.000
_cell.length_b   1.000
_cell.length_c   1.000
_cell.angle_alpha   90.00
_cell.angle_beta   90.00
_cell.angle_gamma   90.00
#
_symmetry.space_group_name_H-M   'P 1'
#
loop_
_entity.id
_entity.type
_entity.pdbx_description
1 polymer ?
#
loop_
_entity_poly.entity_id
_entity_poly.type
_entity_poly.pdbx_seq_one_letter_code
_entity_poly.pdbx_strand_id
1 'polypeptide(L)' 'ICNKGDDEVKHHGTKFLEVPHVVDCLQGILTVIPLQLLSFHIAVLRGFDVDFPRNLAKSVTVE' A
#
# COMPACT_ATOMS: atom_id res chain seq x y z
N ILE A 1 8.88 -2.74 2.31
CA ILE A 1 8.06 -2.88 3.54
C ILE A 1 8.68 -4.02 4.31
N CYS A 2 8.84 -3.86 5.62
CA CYS A 2 9.45 -4.87 6.47
C CYS A 2 8.74 -4.91 7.82
N ASN A 3 8.94 -5.99 8.56
CA ASN A 3 8.46 -6.08 9.91
C ASN A 3 9.33 -5.24 10.84
N LYS A 4 8.72 -4.79 11.94
CA LYS A 4 9.43 -4.13 13.02
C LYS A 4 10.55 -5.04 13.54
N GLY A 5 11.80 -4.61 13.38
CA GLY A 5 12.98 -5.36 13.82
C GLY A 5 13.70 -6.16 12.73
N ASP A 6 13.28 -6.07 11.47
CA ASP A 6 13.98 -6.70 10.34
C ASP A 6 15.26 -5.93 9.98
N ASP A 7 16.31 -6.08 10.81
CA ASP A 7 17.55 -5.33 10.65
C ASP A 7 18.34 -5.77 9.41
N GLU A 8 18.25 -7.03 8.97
CA GLU A 8 18.90 -7.45 7.71
C GLU A 8 18.34 -6.70 6.49
N VAL A 9 17.03 -6.51 6.44
CA VAL A 9 16.37 -5.80 5.34
C VAL A 9 16.81 -4.33 5.31
N LYS A 10 17.12 -3.74 6.48
CA LYS A 10 17.60 -2.35 6.59
C LYS A 10 18.95 -2.11 5.93
N HIS A 11 19.77 -3.15 5.75
CA HIS A 11 21.10 -3.01 5.14
C HIS A 11 21.06 -2.90 3.61
N HIS A 12 19.94 -3.30 2.98
CA HIS A 12 19.83 -3.41 1.52
C HIS A 12 19.05 -2.29 0.83
N GLY A 13 18.49 -1.33 1.58
CA GLY A 13 17.61 -0.30 1.04
C GLY A 13 17.83 1.09 1.63
N THR A 14 17.31 2.11 0.96
CA THR A 14 17.49 3.53 1.34
C THR A 14 16.36 4.04 2.24
N LYS A 15 15.14 3.52 2.08
CA LYS A 15 13.96 3.88 2.86
C LYS A 15 13.09 2.65 3.07
N PHE A 16 12.49 2.56 4.24
CA PHE A 16 11.67 1.43 4.64
C PHE A 16 10.36 1.92 5.25
N LEU A 17 9.34 1.09 5.11
CA LEU A 17 8.07 1.23 5.81
C LEU A 17 7.99 0.04 6.74
N GLU A 18 8.20 0.29 8.03
CA GLU A 18 8.06 -0.73 9.07
C GLU A 18 6.59 -0.91 9.42
N VAL A 19 6.15 -2.16 9.46
CA VAL A 19 4.83 -2.56 9.95
C VAL A 19 4.99 -3.46 11.18
N PRO A 20 4.01 -3.47 12.10
CA PRO A 20 4.03 -4.41 13.22
C PRO A 20 4.06 -5.86 12.71
N HIS A 21 4.84 -6.71 13.38
CA HIS A 21 4.80 -8.14 13.15
C HIS A 21 3.47 -8.71 13.66
N VAL A 22 2.80 -9.51 12.83
CA VAL A 22 1.58 -10.23 13.20
C VAL A 22 1.66 -11.67 12.73
N VAL A 23 0.64 -12.48 13.03
CA VAL A 23 0.55 -13.84 12.49
C VAL A 23 0.55 -13.82 10.96
N ASP A 24 1.21 -14.80 10.33
CA ASP A 24 1.48 -14.82 8.89
C ASP A 24 0.23 -14.62 8.02
N CYS A 25 -0.91 -15.20 8.44
CA CYS A 25 -2.17 -15.07 7.70
C CYS A 25 -2.74 -13.64 7.67
N LEU A 26 -2.35 -12.78 8.62
CA LEU A 26 -2.76 -11.36 8.69
C LEU A 26 -1.69 -10.40 8.17
N GLN A 27 -0.46 -10.88 7.94
CA GLN A 27 0.66 -10.03 7.51
C GLN A 27 0.37 -9.33 6.18
N GLY A 28 -0.30 -10.01 5.25
CA GLY A 28 -0.72 -9.42 3.97
C GLY A 28 -1.69 -8.24 4.14
N ILE A 29 -2.60 -8.31 5.12
CA ILE A 29 -3.59 -7.25 5.35
C ILE A 29 -2.88 -5.97 5.83
N LEU A 30 -2.00 -6.10 6.82
CA LEU A 30 -1.27 -4.95 7.37
C LEU A 30 -0.28 -4.32 6.38
N THR A 31 0.34 -5.13 5.52
CA THR A 31 1.29 -4.62 4.51
C THR A 31 0.61 -3.83 3.39
N VAL A 32 -0.67 -4.08 3.10
CA VAL A 32 -1.43 -3.38 2.05
C VAL A 32 -1.90 -1.99 2.49
N ILE A 33 -2.22 -1.78 3.77
CA ILE A 33 -2.67 -0.48 4.31
C ILE A 33 -1.71 0.68 3.98
N PRO A 34 -0.40 0.62 4.28
CA PRO A 34 0.52 1.72 3.94
C PRO A 34 0.65 1.92 2.43
N LEU A 35 0.50 0.87 1.61
CA LEU A 35 0.50 0.99 0.15
C LEU A 35 -0.74 1.70 -0.38
N GLN A 36 -1.91 1.42 0.20
CA GLN A 36 -3.16 2.12 -0.12
C GLN A 36 -3.05 3.61 0.23
N LEU A 37 -2.54 3.94 1.42
CA LEU A 37 -2.31 5.32 1.85
C LEU A 37 -1.28 6.04 0.96
N LEU A 38 -0.19 5.36 0.60
CA LEU A 38 0.81 5.91 -0.32
C LEU A 38 0.19 6.25 -1.68
N SER A 39 -0.60 5.33 -2.25
CA SER A 39 -1.31 5.55 -3.51
C SER A 39 -2.26 6.74 -3.42
N PHE A 40 -3.07 6.81 -2.37
CA PHE A 40 -4.00 7.90 -2.10
C PHE A 40 -3.27 9.25 -2.04
N HIS A 41 -2.22 9.37 -1.23
CA HIS A 41 -1.48 10.62 -1.09
C HIS A 41 -0.80 11.05 -2.39
N ILE A 42 -0.25 10.11 -3.18
CA ILE A 42 0.32 10.42 -4.49
C ILE A 42 -0.75 10.95 -5.44
N ALA A 43 -1.93 10.32 -5.48
CA ALA A 43 -3.02 10.73 -6.34
C ALA A 43 -3.54 12.13 -5.97
N VAL A 44 -3.74 12.41 -4.67
CA VAL A 44 -4.14 13.73 -4.16
C VAL A 44 -3.10 14.79 -4.51
N LEU A 45 -1.81 14.53 -4.27
CA LEU A 45 -0.73 15.46 -4.59
C LEU A 45 -0.62 15.77 -6.09
N ARG A 46 -1.03 14.82 -6.94
CA ARG A 46 -1.05 15.01 -8.40
C ARG A 46 -2.35 15.61 -8.93
N GLY A 47 -3.33 15.89 -8.06
CA GLY A 47 -4.63 16.43 -8.45
C GLY A 47 -5.50 15.44 -9.23
N PHE A 48 -5.32 14.13 -9.00
CA PHE A 48 -6.19 13.11 -9.58
C PHE A 48 -7.42 12.88 -8.72
N ASP A 49 -8.54 12.54 -9.38
CA ASP A 49 -9.75 12.06 -8.70
C ASP A 49 -9.52 10.64 -8.19
N VAL A 50 -9.47 10.50 -6.87
CA VAL A 50 -9.24 9.24 -6.16
C VAL A 50 -10.49 8.36 -6.11
N ASP A 51 -11.68 8.97 -6.17
CA ASP A 51 -12.96 8.26 -6.09
C ASP A 51 -13.40 7.76 -7.47
N PHE A 52 -13.03 8.50 -8.52
CA PHE A 52 -13.33 8.17 -9.92
C PHE A 52 -12.07 8.15 -10.79
N PRO A 53 -11.18 7.15 -10.62
CA PRO A 53 -10.00 7.04 -11.45
C PRO A 53 -10.39 6.79 -12.91
N ARG A 54 -9.64 7.42 -13.83
CA ARG A 54 -9.93 7.37 -15.27
C ARG A 54 -10.01 5.93 -15.79
N ASN A 55 -10.97 5.66 -16.66
CA ASN A 55 -11.18 4.36 -17.33
C ASN A 55 -11.55 3.20 -16.40
N LEU A 56 -11.97 3.47 -15.16
CA LEU A 56 -12.42 2.44 -14.22
C LEU A 56 -13.90 2.62 -13.90
N ALA A 57 -14.58 1.49 -13.74
CA ALA A 57 -15.92 1.41 -13.20
C ALA A 57 -15.87 0.68 -11.86
N LYS A 58 -16.79 1.01 -10.94
CA LYS A 58 -16.90 0.35 -9.63
C LYS A 58 -17.15 -1.16 -9.76
N SER A 59 -17.87 -1.55 -10.80
CA SER A 59 -18.07 -2.93 -11.23
C SER A 59 -18.36 -2.90 -12.72
N VAL A 60 -17.79 -3.83 -13.48
CA VAL A 60 -18.07 -3.97 -14.91
C VAL A 60 -19.16 -5.04 -15.06
N THR A 61 -20.40 -4.58 -15.21
CA THR A 61 -21.52 -5.44 -15.58
C THR A 61 -21.69 -5.33 -17.09
N VAL A 62 -21.22 -6.32 -17.83
CA VAL A 62 -21.51 -6.48 -19.26
C VAL A 62 -22.72 -7.39 -19.43
N GLU A 63 -23.55 -7.08 -20.42
CA GLU A 63 -24.50 -8.03 -21.00
C GLU A 63 -23.79 -8.92 -22.04
#